data_AF-A0A397THC8-F1
#
_entry.id   AF-A0A397THC8-F1
#
_cell.length_a   1.000
_cell.length_b   1.000
_cell.length_c   1.000
_cell.angle_alpha   90.00
_cell.angle_beta   90.00
_cell.angle_gamma   90.00
#
_symmetry.space_group_name_H-M   'P 1'
#
loop_
_entity.id
_entity.type
_entity.pdbx_description
1 polymer ?
#
loop_
_entity_poly.entity_id
_entity_poly.type
_entity_poly.pdbx_seq_one_letter_code
_entity_poly.pdbx_strand_id
1 'polypeptide(L)'
;MSYNIIKHLIIPVTGSLPVFRLNIREQRIIHIHRFFSSTIQDQLLPSFPPSSSSPDKSKIIEIPTIQPIEKAQYYFNTYNFNTYKVVKDLERQGFTRGQAESIMRGMEALLIDGFKIRSKLLSKADLENETYLFQASLSDLRTEMQIIRKNSLVDLSSENSLIQREVSSLHQKLQDDIGKMRHFIQLDLNNYKADIREEQKKKEIIIQGIDNKFTITSGDIRTDIEALKWETTRMALLGIFGLAVCALGIMFFTTNKKSKEISSEISASKNGEPNS
;
A
#
# COMPACT_ATOMS: atom_id res chain seq x y z
N MET A 1 -52.16 -20.83 5.39
CA MET A 1 -51.55 -20.03 4.30
C MET A 1 -52.10 -18.62 4.43
N SER A 2 -51.36 -17.53 4.39
CA SER A 2 -49.92 -17.28 4.43
C SER A 2 -49.80 -15.75 4.50
N TYR A 3 -48.94 -15.30 5.42
CA TYR A 3 -48.23 -14.02 5.49
C TYR A 3 -48.96 -12.69 5.79
N ASN A 4 -48.48 -12.14 6.91
CA ASN A 4 -48.79 -10.89 7.57
C ASN A 4 -48.27 -9.64 6.84
N ILE A 5 -49.16 -8.66 6.73
CA ILE A 5 -49.08 -7.28 7.26
C ILE A 5 -47.92 -6.37 6.81
N ILE A 6 -48.36 -5.41 5.99
CA ILE A 6 -47.84 -4.07 5.70
C ILE A 6 -47.78 -3.21 6.98
N LYS A 7 -46.69 -2.46 7.20
CA LYS A 7 -46.71 -0.99 7.41
C LYS A 7 -45.31 -0.39 7.68
N HIS A 8 -45.08 0.72 6.98
CA HIS A 8 -43.95 1.65 6.99
C HIS A 8 -43.45 2.08 8.38
N LEU A 9 -42.14 2.37 8.49
CA LEU A 9 -41.67 3.51 9.28
C LEU A 9 -40.27 3.99 8.87
N ILE A 10 -40.17 5.28 8.55
CA ILE A 10 -38.94 6.05 8.32
C ILE A 10 -38.38 6.52 9.67
N ILE A 11 -37.06 6.61 9.71
CA ILE A 11 -36.08 6.70 10.83
C ILE A 11 -36.30 7.89 11.79
N PRO A 12 -35.87 7.77 13.07
CA PRO A 12 -34.77 8.65 13.49
C PRO A 12 -33.66 7.96 14.30
N VAL A 13 -32.47 8.55 14.15
CA VAL A 13 -31.22 8.37 14.89
C VAL A 13 -31.45 8.42 16.40
N THR A 14 -30.98 7.41 17.13
CA THR A 14 -30.32 7.47 18.47
C THR A 14 -30.18 6.04 19.01
N GLY A 15 -28.94 5.61 19.25
CA GLY A 15 -28.63 4.30 19.82
C GLY A 15 -27.31 4.36 20.57
N SER A 16 -27.41 4.28 21.89
CA SER A 16 -26.37 4.45 22.90
C SER A 16 -25.12 3.55 22.73
N LEU A 17 -23.93 4.14 22.86
CA LEU A 17 -22.75 3.43 23.37
C LEU A 17 -22.50 3.86 24.82
N PRO A 18 -22.58 2.98 25.82
CA PRO A 18 -21.89 3.20 27.07
C PRO A 18 -20.46 2.64 26.99
N VAL A 19 -19.54 3.52 27.37
CA VAL A 19 -18.14 3.25 27.73
C VAL A 19 -18.09 2.20 28.84
N PHE A 20 -17.32 1.12 28.63
CA PHE A 20 -16.74 0.33 29.72
C PHE A 20 -15.26 0.09 29.44
N ARG A 21 -14.40 0.88 30.10
CA ARG A 21 -13.08 0.39 30.51
C ARG A 21 -13.28 -0.63 31.63
N LEU A 22 -12.60 -1.76 31.56
CA LEU A 22 -11.73 -2.29 32.62
C LEU A 22 -11.13 -3.64 32.21
N ASN A 23 -9.79 -3.67 32.19
CA ASN A 23 -8.94 -4.69 32.80
C ASN A 23 -9.37 -6.17 32.64
N ILE A 24 -8.75 -6.88 31.68
CA ILE A 24 -8.62 -8.33 31.75
C ILE A 24 -7.15 -8.68 31.51
N ARG A 25 -6.35 -8.47 32.56
CA ARG A 25 -4.96 -8.93 32.65
C ARG A 25 -4.84 -10.29 33.37
N GLU A 26 -5.93 -11.06 33.50
CA GLU A 26 -5.98 -12.16 34.49
C GLU A 26 -6.72 -13.45 34.07
N GLN A 27 -7.05 -13.70 32.79
CA GLN A 27 -7.86 -14.91 32.45
C GLN A 27 -7.46 -15.68 31.17
N ARG A 28 -6.20 -15.61 30.68
CA ARG A 28 -5.76 -16.45 29.53
C ARG A 28 -4.42 -17.16 29.71
N ILE A 29 -4.07 -17.50 30.95
CA ILE A 29 -3.04 -18.50 31.26
C ILE A 29 -3.83 -19.66 31.88
N ILE A 30 -4.42 -20.56 31.09
CA ILE A 30 -4.20 -22.01 31.29
C ILE A 30 -4.74 -22.83 30.09
N HIS A 31 -5.46 -22.24 29.13
CA HIS A 31 -6.13 -23.03 28.08
C HIS A 31 -5.42 -23.14 26.72
N ILE A 32 -4.26 -22.51 26.51
CA ILE A 32 -3.56 -22.58 25.20
C ILE A 32 -2.51 -23.69 25.15
N HIS A 33 -2.06 -24.23 26.30
CA HIS A 33 -0.98 -25.21 26.32
C HIS A 33 -1.37 -26.64 25.89
N ARG A 34 -2.67 -26.92 25.66
CA ARG A 34 -3.16 -28.26 25.24
C ARG A 34 -3.69 -28.32 23.81
N PHE A 35 -4.04 -27.19 23.19
CA PHE A 35 -4.66 -27.20 21.86
C PHE A 35 -3.70 -26.99 20.69
N PHE A 36 -2.46 -26.53 20.94
CA PHE A 36 -1.53 -26.22 19.85
C PHE A 36 -0.40 -27.23 19.65
N SER A 37 -0.38 -28.35 20.38
CA SER A 37 0.63 -29.41 20.20
C SER A 37 0.33 -30.42 19.08
N SER A 38 -0.87 -30.45 18.50
CA SER A 38 -1.26 -31.53 17.57
C SER A 38 -1.36 -31.14 16.10
N THR A 39 -1.25 -29.86 15.74
CA THR A 39 -1.69 -29.41 14.38
C THR A 39 -0.57 -29.04 13.41
N ILE A 40 0.70 -28.97 13.83
CA ILE A 40 1.79 -28.68 12.88
C ILE A 40 2.90 -29.73 13.04
N GLN A 41 2.59 -30.95 12.62
CA GLN A 41 3.57 -32.01 12.38
C GLN A 41 3.79 -32.28 10.89
N ASP A 42 2.94 -31.75 10.00
CA ASP A 42 3.06 -31.95 8.56
C ASP A 42 3.22 -30.62 7.85
N GLN A 43 4.46 -30.25 7.51
CA GLN A 43 4.87 -29.77 6.17
C GLN A 43 6.15 -28.91 6.23
N LEU A 44 7.15 -29.38 5.47
CA LEU A 44 8.31 -28.68 4.89
C LEU A 44 9.54 -28.42 5.79
N LEU A 45 10.46 -29.39 5.78
CA LEU A 45 11.90 -29.21 6.06
C LEU A 45 12.72 -29.48 4.79
N PRO A 46 13.76 -28.69 4.43
CA PRO A 46 14.78 -29.10 3.49
C PRO A 46 15.78 -30.06 4.17
N SER A 47 16.14 -31.12 3.45
CA SER A 47 17.04 -32.20 3.89
C SER A 47 18.49 -31.76 3.99
N PHE A 48 19.11 -31.93 5.17
CA PHE A 48 20.56 -31.94 5.35
C PHE A 48 21.06 -33.37 5.66
N PRO A 49 22.26 -33.78 5.20
CA PRO A 49 22.78 -35.14 5.39
C PRO A 49 23.20 -35.40 6.84
N PRO A 50 23.18 -36.66 7.32
CA PRO A 50 23.48 -36.99 8.70
C PRO A 50 24.99 -37.06 8.95
N SER A 51 25.56 -36.06 9.62
CA SER A 51 26.85 -36.23 10.30
C SER A 51 26.62 -36.65 11.75
N SER A 52 27.14 -37.83 12.07
CA SER A 52 27.10 -38.56 13.32
C SER A 52 27.52 -37.76 14.55
N SER A 53 26.59 -37.59 15.49
CA SER A 53 26.72 -37.66 16.96
C SER A 53 25.60 -36.82 17.61
N SER A 54 24.37 -37.34 17.55
CA SER A 54 23.31 -36.92 18.47
C SER A 54 23.18 -37.96 19.58
N PRO A 55 23.26 -37.57 20.86
CA PRO A 55 22.81 -38.43 21.93
C PRO A 55 21.30 -38.62 21.80
N ASP A 56 20.95 -39.87 21.54
CA ASP A 56 19.71 -40.58 21.80
C ASP A 56 18.48 -39.74 22.22
N LYS A 57 17.55 -39.62 21.26
CA LYS A 57 16.16 -39.19 21.48
C LYS A 57 15.37 -40.36 22.09
N SER A 58 15.58 -40.68 23.35
CA SER A 58 14.70 -41.59 24.10
C SER A 58 14.70 -41.30 25.59
N LYS A 59 14.19 -40.13 25.95
CA LYS A 59 13.50 -39.92 27.22
C LYS A 59 12.82 -38.56 27.15
N ILE A 60 11.50 -38.59 26.98
CA ILE A 60 10.67 -37.64 27.71
C ILE A 60 11.12 -37.85 29.15
N ILE A 61 11.93 -36.93 29.67
CA ILE A 61 12.29 -36.94 31.08
C ILE A 61 10.98 -36.57 31.76
N GLU A 62 10.20 -37.60 32.10
CA GLU A 62 9.23 -37.51 33.18
C GLU A 62 9.96 -36.78 34.30
N ILE A 63 9.50 -35.57 34.59
CA ILE A 63 9.96 -34.80 35.74
C ILE A 63 9.75 -35.75 36.90
N PRO A 64 10.80 -36.29 37.51
CA PRO A 64 10.57 -37.11 38.66
C PRO A 64 10.17 -36.08 39.71
N THR A 65 8.90 -36.11 40.13
CA THR A 65 8.48 -35.48 41.38
C THR A 65 9.22 -36.23 42.49
N ILE A 66 10.49 -35.87 42.71
CA ILE A 66 11.30 -36.51 43.74
C ILE A 66 11.13 -35.68 44.98
N GLN A 67 10.54 -36.34 45.96
CA GLN A 67 10.29 -35.82 47.29
C GLN A 67 11.56 -35.20 47.88
N PRO A 68 11.41 -34.20 48.76
CA PRO A 68 12.54 -33.68 49.53
C PRO A 68 13.27 -34.88 50.14
N ILE A 69 14.59 -34.94 50.01
CA ILE A 69 15.40 -35.98 50.64
C ILE A 69 15.05 -35.94 52.12
N GLU A 70 14.25 -36.92 52.56
CA GLU A 70 13.71 -36.96 53.90
C GLU A 70 14.89 -37.20 54.84
N LYS A 71 15.28 -36.14 55.55
CA LYS A 71 16.18 -36.08 56.69
C LYS A 71 17.17 -37.25 56.74
N ALA A 72 18.33 -37.08 56.11
CA ALA A 72 19.49 -37.90 56.43
C ALA A 72 19.66 -37.89 57.95
N GLN A 73 19.35 -39.01 58.60
CA GLN A 73 19.51 -39.16 60.04
C GLN A 73 20.98 -38.94 60.36
N TYR A 74 21.25 -37.79 60.95
CA TYR A 74 22.56 -37.41 61.44
C TYR A 74 22.97 -38.37 62.54
N TYR A 75 23.71 -39.42 62.19
CA TYR A 75 24.60 -40.09 63.13
C TYR A 75 25.75 -39.12 63.41
N PHE A 76 25.48 -38.12 64.24
CA PHE A 76 26.55 -37.42 64.93
C PHE A 76 27.18 -38.48 65.82
N ASN A 77 28.29 -39.07 65.35
CA ASN A 77 29.07 -40.01 66.14
C ASN A 77 29.49 -39.22 67.39
N THR A 78 28.75 -39.42 68.48
CA THR A 78 28.94 -38.67 69.71
C THR A 78 30.29 -39.11 70.25
N TYR A 79 31.31 -38.30 69.99
CA TYR A 79 32.63 -38.50 70.55
C TYR A 79 32.53 -38.19 72.04
N ASN A 80 32.06 -39.16 72.82
CA ASN A 80 31.89 -39.03 74.26
C ASN A 80 33.28 -38.90 74.89
N PHE A 81 33.68 -37.67 75.20
CA PHE A 81 34.94 -37.39 75.84
C PHE A 81 34.91 -37.92 77.27
N ASN A 82 35.74 -38.92 77.57
CA ASN A 82 35.75 -39.55 78.89
C ASN A 82 36.68 -38.80 79.84
N THR A 83 36.10 -37.82 80.54
CA THR A 83 36.73 -37.00 81.58
C THR A 83 37.46 -37.82 82.65
N TYR A 84 36.88 -38.94 83.09
CA TYR A 84 37.44 -39.76 84.17
C TYR A 84 38.73 -40.47 83.75
N LYS A 85 38.80 -41.00 82.53
CA LYS A 85 40.02 -41.65 82.01
C LYS A 85 41.18 -40.68 81.92
N VAL A 86 40.92 -39.47 81.42
CA VAL A 86 41.95 -38.42 81.27
C VAL A 86 42.52 -38.00 82.62
N VAL A 87 41.68 -37.80 83.63
CA VAL A 87 42.14 -37.46 84.99
C VAL A 87 42.96 -38.60 85.59
N LYS A 88 42.52 -39.85 85.44
CA LYS A 88 43.22 -41.02 85.97
C LYS A 88 44.58 -41.25 85.30
N ASP A 89 44.69 -40.97 84.01
CA ASP A 89 45.95 -41.09 83.28
C ASP A 89 46.93 -39.95 83.65
N LEU A 90 46.42 -38.75 83.92
CA LEU A 90 47.23 -37.63 84.47
C LEU A 90 47.72 -37.93 85.90
N GLU A 91 46.87 -38.49 86.75
CA GLU A 91 47.26 -38.92 88.11
C GLU A 91 48.37 -39.99 88.05
N ARG A 92 48.30 -40.93 87.09
CA ARG A 92 49.33 -41.95 86.87
C ARG A 92 50.67 -41.37 86.40
N GLN A 93 50.67 -40.21 85.74
CA GLN A 93 51.88 -39.54 85.26
C GLN A 93 52.49 -38.59 86.31
N GLY A 94 51.99 -38.59 87.55
CA GLY A 94 52.56 -37.82 88.65
C GLY A 94 51.91 -36.45 88.90
N PHE A 95 50.80 -36.14 88.23
CA PHE A 95 50.03 -34.93 88.55
C PHE A 95 49.17 -35.13 89.79
N THR A 96 49.07 -34.09 90.63
CA THR A 96 48.11 -34.10 91.73
C THR A 96 46.68 -34.03 91.19
N ARG A 97 45.72 -34.62 91.90
CA ARG A 97 44.31 -34.65 91.47
C ARG A 97 43.75 -33.26 91.16
N GLY A 98 44.08 -32.25 91.97
CA GLY A 98 43.66 -30.86 91.73
C GLY A 98 44.22 -30.27 90.44
N GLN A 99 45.48 -30.58 90.09
CA GLN A 99 46.08 -30.16 88.82
C GLN A 99 45.48 -30.91 87.62
N ALA A 100 45.27 -32.22 87.74
CA ALA A 100 44.67 -33.04 86.71
C ALA A 100 43.22 -32.60 86.40
N GLU A 101 42.42 -32.30 87.42
CA GLU A 101 41.06 -31.76 87.24
C GLU A 101 41.06 -30.36 86.60
N SER A 102 42.04 -29.50 86.92
CA SER A 102 42.15 -28.16 86.32
C SER A 102 42.47 -28.22 84.83
N ILE A 103 43.43 -29.08 84.45
CA ILE A 103 43.80 -29.33 83.05
C ILE A 103 42.62 -29.92 82.28
N MET A 104 41.90 -30.88 82.87
CA MET A 104 40.71 -31.47 82.26
C MET A 104 39.63 -30.41 82.03
N ARG A 105 39.33 -29.55 83.01
CA ARG A 105 38.36 -28.46 82.85
C ARG A 105 38.74 -27.49 81.72
N GLY A 106 40.04 -27.19 81.56
CA GLY A 106 40.55 -26.40 80.44
C GLY A 106 40.37 -27.09 79.09
N MET A 107 40.64 -28.39 79.02
CA MET A 107 40.45 -29.21 77.82
C MET A 107 38.97 -29.36 77.46
N GLU A 108 38.10 -29.54 78.44
CA GLU A 108 36.64 -29.56 78.27
C GLU A 108 36.13 -28.25 77.67
N ALA A 109 36.59 -27.10 78.17
CA ALA A 109 36.23 -25.80 77.63
C ALA A 109 36.65 -25.63 76.15
N LEU A 110 37.87 -26.06 75.80
CA LEU A 110 38.35 -26.03 74.40
C LEU A 110 37.57 -26.98 73.49
N LEU A 111 37.18 -28.16 73.99
CA LEU A 111 36.36 -29.11 73.24
C LEU A 111 34.94 -28.59 73.00
N ILE A 112 34.34 -27.95 74.00
CA ILE A 112 33.02 -27.31 73.87
C ILE A 112 33.07 -26.19 72.82
N ASP A 113 34.11 -25.35 72.85
CA ASP A 113 34.25 -24.27 71.86
C ASP A 113 34.49 -24.81 70.44
N GLY A 114 35.34 -25.83 70.30
CA GLY A 114 35.54 -26.53 69.03
C GLY A 114 34.27 -27.20 68.47
N PHE A 115 33.43 -27.76 69.34
CA PHE A 115 32.13 -28.32 68.95
C PHE A 115 31.16 -27.23 68.48
N LYS A 116 31.14 -26.08 69.17
CA LYS A 116 30.34 -24.92 68.78
C LYS A 116 30.74 -24.39 67.40
N ILE A 117 32.03 -24.35 67.08
CA ILE A 117 32.50 -23.99 65.73
C ILE A 117 32.07 -25.04 64.70
N ARG A 118 32.16 -26.33 65.03
CA ARG A 118 31.71 -27.41 64.15
C ARG A 118 30.21 -27.37 63.86
N SER A 119 29.39 -26.93 64.82
CA SER A 119 27.95 -26.73 64.60
C SER A 119 27.62 -25.58 63.65
N LYS A 120 28.56 -24.65 63.42
CA LYS A 120 28.44 -23.55 62.46
C LYS A 120 28.99 -23.90 61.07
N LEU A 121 29.79 -24.97 60.96
CA LEU A 121 30.24 -25.48 59.67
C LEU A 121 29.08 -26.27 59.09
N LEU A 122 28.65 -25.92 57.87
CA LEU A 122 27.63 -26.69 57.16
C LEU A 122 28.04 -28.16 57.15
N SER A 123 27.10 -29.03 57.49
CA SER A 123 27.32 -30.45 57.32
C SER A 123 27.50 -30.76 55.84
N LYS A 124 28.28 -31.80 55.51
CA LYS A 124 28.42 -32.25 54.12
C LYS A 124 27.05 -32.54 53.48
N ALA A 125 26.12 -33.06 54.28
CA ALA A 125 24.75 -33.32 53.84
C ALA A 125 23.97 -32.03 53.50
N ASP A 126 24.12 -30.97 54.29
CA ASP A 126 23.46 -29.68 54.00
C ASP A 126 24.04 -29.05 52.73
N LEU A 127 25.36 -29.11 52.54
CA LEU A 127 26.01 -28.62 51.32
C LEU A 127 25.55 -29.40 50.08
N GLU A 128 25.45 -30.72 50.19
CA GLU A 128 24.94 -31.57 49.11
C GLU A 128 23.49 -31.23 48.78
N ASN A 129 22.61 -31.08 49.78
CA ASN A 129 21.21 -30.69 49.57
C ASN A 129 21.06 -29.33 48.89
N GLU A 130 21.78 -28.30 49.34
CA GLU A 130 21.77 -26.98 48.70
C GLU A 130 22.30 -27.04 47.27
N THR A 131 23.32 -27.87 47.02
CA THR A 131 23.84 -28.10 45.67
C THR A 131 22.81 -28.78 44.78
N TYR A 132 22.04 -29.74 45.30
CA TYR A 132 20.94 -30.38 44.55
C TYR A 132 19.82 -29.38 44.22
N LEU A 133 19.39 -28.56 45.17
CA LEU A 133 18.38 -27.52 44.94
C LEU A 133 18.85 -26.50 43.89
N PHE A 134 20.11 -26.10 43.97
CA PHE A 134 20.72 -25.22 42.98
C PHE A 134 20.76 -25.86 41.58
N GLN A 135 21.18 -27.12 41.47
CA GLN A 135 21.19 -27.84 40.19
C GLN A 135 19.77 -28.01 39.62
N ALA A 136 18.77 -28.27 40.46
CA ALA A 136 17.37 -28.35 40.04
C ALA A 136 16.89 -27.01 39.46
N SER A 137 17.12 -25.89 40.17
CA SER A 137 16.75 -24.56 39.67
C SER A 137 17.50 -24.17 38.37
N LEU A 138 18.77 -24.58 38.21
CA LEU A 138 19.51 -24.38 36.97
C LEU A 138 18.94 -25.20 35.81
N SER A 139 18.49 -26.42 36.08
CA SER A 139 17.81 -27.25 35.08
C SER A 139 16.50 -26.59 34.65
N ASP A 140 15.70 -26.10 35.59
CA ASP A 140 14.46 -25.39 35.30
C ASP A 140 14.71 -24.13 34.46
N LEU A 141 15.65 -23.27 34.87
CA LEU A 141 16.03 -22.08 34.10
C LEU A 141 16.49 -22.43 32.68
N ARG A 142 17.25 -23.52 32.51
CA ARG A 142 17.71 -23.98 31.20
C ARG A 142 16.52 -24.39 30.33
N THR A 143 15.55 -25.11 30.88
CA THR A 143 14.35 -25.50 30.16
C THR A 143 13.48 -24.30 29.79
N GLU A 144 13.28 -23.37 30.72
CA GLU A 144 12.55 -22.13 30.48
C GLU A 144 13.21 -21.30 29.38
N MET A 145 14.53 -21.10 29.45
CA MET A 145 15.28 -20.42 28.40
C MET A 145 15.17 -21.14 27.04
N GLN A 146 15.15 -22.46 27.02
CA GLN A 146 14.95 -23.21 25.77
C GLN A 146 13.54 -23.02 25.21
N ILE A 147 12.52 -22.96 26.06
CA ILE A 147 11.14 -22.69 25.66
C ILE A 147 11.01 -21.27 25.11
N ILE A 148 11.54 -20.27 25.81
CA ILE A 148 11.54 -18.86 25.37
C ILE A 148 12.19 -18.74 24.00
N ARG A 149 13.36 -19.36 23.79
CA ARG A 149 14.04 -19.34 22.49
C ARG A 149 13.21 -19.97 21.39
N LYS A 150 12.57 -21.12 21.64
CA LYS A 150 11.70 -21.77 20.66
C LYS A 150 10.49 -20.91 20.31
N ASN A 151 9.83 -20.33 21.32
CA ASN A 151 8.70 -19.44 21.11
C ASN A 151 9.10 -18.21 20.30
N SER A 152 10.20 -17.55 20.67
CA SER A 152 10.71 -16.40 19.93
C SER A 152 11.03 -16.72 18.47
N LEU A 153 11.56 -17.92 18.18
CA LEU A 153 11.80 -18.35 16.80
C LEU A 153 10.49 -18.58 16.03
N VAL A 154 9.47 -19.15 16.67
CA VAL A 154 8.15 -19.34 16.06
C VAL A 154 7.50 -17.98 15.80
N ASP A 155 7.57 -17.06 16.75
CA ASP A 155 7.03 -15.70 16.61
C ASP A 155 7.71 -14.96 15.46
N LEU A 156 9.04 -14.97 15.40
CA LEU A 156 9.81 -14.36 14.29
C LEU A 156 9.49 -15.01 12.94
N SER A 157 9.33 -16.34 12.90
CA SER A 157 8.94 -17.03 11.66
C SER A 157 7.53 -16.65 11.22
N SER A 158 6.61 -16.50 12.16
CA SER A 158 5.23 -16.06 11.89
C SER A 158 5.21 -14.62 11.38
N GLU A 159 5.91 -13.70 12.05
CA GLU A 159 6.04 -12.30 11.61
C GLU A 159 6.67 -12.20 10.22
N ASN A 160 7.73 -12.95 9.95
CA ASN A 160 8.36 -12.99 8.63
C ASN A 160 7.37 -13.48 7.55
N SER A 161 6.60 -14.53 7.84
CA SER A 161 5.57 -15.03 6.92
C SER A 161 4.47 -14.00 6.65
N LEU A 162 4.04 -13.26 7.69
CA LEU A 162 3.08 -12.16 7.55
C LEU A 162 3.63 -11.04 6.66
N ILE A 163 4.86 -10.59 6.92
CA ILE A 163 5.53 -9.56 6.11
C ILE A 163 5.65 -10.01 4.66
N GLN A 164 6.05 -11.26 4.39
CA GLN A 164 6.13 -11.79 3.03
C GLN A 164 4.78 -11.76 2.31
N ARG A 165 3.70 -12.10 3.02
CA ARG A 165 2.33 -12.03 2.48
C ARG A 165 1.91 -10.60 2.18
N GLU A 166 2.21 -9.66 3.07
CA GLU A 166 1.93 -8.23 2.87
C GLU A 166 2.70 -7.65 1.68
N VAL A 167 3.99 -7.98 1.55
CA VAL A 167 4.81 -7.59 0.40
C VAL A 167 4.23 -8.16 -0.90
N SER A 168 3.85 -9.43 -0.91
CA SER A 168 3.24 -10.08 -2.08
C SER A 168 1.90 -9.43 -2.45
N SER A 169 1.07 -9.12 -1.46
CA SER A 169 -0.21 -8.44 -1.66
C SER A 169 -0.02 -7.01 -2.18
N LEU A 170 0.96 -6.28 -1.67
CA LEU A 170 1.27 -4.93 -2.13
C LEU A 170 1.81 -4.95 -3.56
N HIS A 171 2.67 -5.92 -3.88
CA HIS A 171 3.17 -6.12 -5.23
C HIS A 171 2.04 -6.40 -6.22
N GLN A 172 1.11 -7.29 -5.88
CA GLN A 172 -0.06 -7.56 -6.72
C GLN A 172 -0.91 -6.31 -6.93
N LYS A 173 -1.20 -5.57 -5.86
CA LYS A 173 -1.97 -4.33 -5.96
C LYS A 173 -1.28 -3.28 -6.84
N LEU A 174 0.03 -3.15 -6.72
CA LEU A 174 0.83 -2.25 -7.56
C LEU A 174 0.75 -2.65 -9.03
N GLN A 175 0.87 -3.96 -9.34
CA GLN A 175 0.74 -4.46 -10.71
C GLN A 175 -0.65 -4.19 -11.28
N ASP A 176 -1.70 -4.41 -10.50
CA ASP A 176 -3.07 -4.11 -10.89
C ASP A 176 -3.27 -2.62 -11.16
N ASP A 177 -2.74 -1.76 -10.28
CA ASP A 177 -2.86 -0.31 -10.43
C ASP A 177 -2.04 0.22 -11.62
N ILE A 178 -0.84 -0.33 -11.88
CA ILE A 178 -0.07 -0.07 -13.10
C ILE A 178 -0.86 -0.52 -14.33
N GLY A 179 -1.46 -1.70 -14.29
CA GLY A 179 -2.29 -2.24 -15.37
C GLY A 179 -3.49 -1.36 -15.69
N LYS A 180 -4.21 -0.90 -14.65
CA LYS A 180 -5.30 0.06 -14.76
C LYS A 180 -4.81 1.39 -15.34
N MET A 181 -3.75 1.95 -14.80
CA MET A 181 -3.19 3.22 -15.30
C MET A 181 -2.81 3.13 -16.77
N ARG A 182 -2.18 2.02 -17.19
CA ARG A 182 -1.88 1.77 -18.60
C ARG A 182 -3.14 1.73 -19.46
N HIS A 183 -4.20 1.07 -18.97
CA HIS A 183 -5.47 1.02 -19.69
C HIS A 183 -6.14 2.40 -19.78
N PHE A 184 -6.14 3.18 -18.70
CA PHE A 184 -6.64 4.55 -18.70
C PHE A 184 -5.87 5.43 -19.67
N ILE A 185 -4.53 5.40 -19.65
CA ILE A 185 -3.70 6.15 -20.60
C ILE A 185 -4.03 5.74 -22.04
N GLN A 186 -4.18 4.45 -22.31
CA GLN A 186 -4.53 3.97 -23.65
C GLN A 186 -5.91 4.44 -24.08
N LEU A 187 -6.89 4.43 -23.17
CA LEU A 187 -8.24 4.91 -23.42
C LEU A 187 -8.24 6.43 -23.69
N ASP A 188 -7.54 7.21 -22.87
CA ASP A 188 -7.41 8.66 -23.05
C ASP A 188 -6.72 9.00 -24.38
N LEU A 189 -5.66 8.29 -24.75
CA LEU A 189 -4.99 8.46 -26.03
C LEU A 189 -5.91 8.12 -27.20
N ASN A 190 -6.72 7.07 -27.07
CA ASN A 190 -7.69 6.68 -28.10
C ASN A 190 -8.80 7.72 -28.24
N ASN A 191 -9.33 8.23 -27.13
CA ASN A 191 -10.33 9.30 -27.11
C ASN A 191 -9.75 10.58 -27.74
N TYR A 192 -8.56 11.00 -27.31
CA TYR A 192 -7.88 12.15 -27.89
C TYR A 192 -7.66 12.02 -29.40
N LYS A 193 -7.28 10.82 -29.87
CA LYS A 193 -7.13 10.53 -31.31
C LYS A 193 -8.48 10.55 -32.04
N ALA A 194 -9.56 10.12 -31.39
CA ALA A 194 -10.91 10.21 -31.93
C ALA A 194 -11.35 11.68 -32.05
N ASP A 195 -11.15 12.48 -31.00
CA ASP A 195 -11.47 13.91 -30.96
C ASP A 195 -10.71 14.67 -32.05
N ILE A 196 -9.40 14.43 -32.21
CA ILE A 196 -8.62 15.04 -33.30
C ILE A 196 -9.21 14.67 -34.66
N ARG A 197 -9.57 13.39 -34.88
CA ARG A 197 -10.15 12.96 -36.16
C ARG A 197 -11.51 13.59 -36.40
N GLU A 198 -12.33 13.76 -35.38
CA GLU A 198 -13.61 14.44 -35.48
C GLU A 198 -13.41 15.92 -35.84
N GLU A 199 -12.50 16.61 -35.16
CA GLU A 199 -12.14 18.00 -35.47
C GLU A 199 -11.56 18.13 -36.89
N GLN A 200 -10.75 17.16 -37.34
CA GLN A 200 -10.26 17.10 -38.72
C GLN A 200 -11.41 16.93 -39.72
N LYS A 201 -12.35 16.01 -39.47
CA LYS A 201 -13.55 15.82 -40.33
C LYS A 201 -14.41 17.09 -40.37
N LYS A 202 -14.57 17.77 -39.25
CA LYS A 202 -15.33 19.03 -39.18
C LYS A 202 -14.67 20.11 -40.03
N LYS A 203 -13.35 20.25 -39.97
CA LYS A 203 -12.59 21.17 -40.83
C LYS A 203 -12.72 20.79 -42.30
N GLU A 204 -12.64 19.51 -42.63
CA GLU A 204 -12.83 19.01 -44.00
C GLU A 204 -14.21 19.37 -44.57
N ILE A 205 -15.28 19.17 -43.78
CA ILE A 205 -16.65 19.57 -44.17
C ILE A 205 -16.73 21.08 -44.40
N ILE A 206 -16.09 21.89 -43.55
CA ILE A 206 -16.06 23.35 -43.72
C ILE A 206 -15.31 23.73 -45.00
N ILE A 207 -14.16 23.10 -45.27
CA ILE A 207 -13.38 23.34 -46.49
C ILE A 207 -14.22 23.01 -47.73
N GLN A 208 -14.86 21.85 -47.77
CA GLN A 208 -15.74 21.45 -48.88
C GLN A 208 -16.94 22.40 -49.03
N GLY A 209 -17.49 22.89 -47.91
CA GLY A 209 -18.55 23.88 -47.92
C GLY A 209 -18.11 25.22 -48.51
N ILE A 210 -16.88 25.67 -48.19
CA ILE A 210 -16.28 26.88 -48.76
C ILE A 210 -15.98 26.68 -50.25
N ASP A 211 -15.42 25.53 -50.64
CA ASP A 211 -15.10 25.21 -52.02
C ASP A 211 -16.36 25.17 -52.91
N ASN A 212 -17.45 24.57 -52.43
CA ASN A 212 -18.74 24.58 -53.11
C ASN A 212 -19.29 26.00 -53.24
N LYS A 213 -19.23 26.81 -52.16
CA LYS A 213 -19.64 28.22 -52.22
C LYS A 213 -18.81 29.02 -53.22
N PHE A 214 -17.50 28.84 -53.22
CA PHE A 214 -16.59 29.47 -54.17
C PHE A 214 -16.92 29.09 -55.62
N THR A 215 -17.18 27.81 -55.87
CA THR A 215 -17.57 27.32 -57.20
C THR A 215 -18.87 27.94 -57.69
N ILE A 216 -19.90 28.02 -56.83
CA ILE A 216 -21.18 28.66 -57.17
C ILE A 216 -20.96 30.15 -57.46
N THR A 217 -20.31 30.89 -56.57
CA THR A 217 -20.05 32.32 -56.75
C THR A 217 -19.16 32.61 -57.97
N SER A 218 -18.22 31.73 -58.30
CA SER A 218 -17.44 31.81 -59.54
C SER A 218 -18.32 31.64 -60.78
N GLY A 219 -19.27 30.71 -60.72
CA GLY A 219 -20.32 30.54 -61.74
C GLY A 219 -21.17 31.80 -61.90
N ASP A 220 -21.66 32.35 -60.78
CA ASP A 220 -22.46 33.60 -60.76
C ASP A 220 -21.69 34.76 -61.40
N ILE A 221 -20.42 34.98 -61.02
CA ILE A 221 -19.55 36.01 -61.62
C ILE A 221 -19.40 35.80 -63.13
N ARG A 222 -19.28 34.56 -63.60
CA ARG A 222 -19.17 34.27 -65.04
C ARG A 222 -20.47 34.62 -65.78
N THR A 223 -21.62 34.27 -65.20
CA THR A 223 -22.93 34.63 -65.74
C THR A 223 -23.14 36.14 -65.74
N ASP A 224 -22.75 36.84 -64.68
CA ASP A 224 -22.79 38.30 -64.60
C ASP A 224 -21.92 38.95 -65.68
N ILE A 225 -20.71 38.41 -65.93
CA ILE A 225 -19.85 38.88 -67.03
C ILE A 225 -20.52 38.66 -68.40
N GLU A 226 -21.14 37.50 -68.62
CA GLU A 226 -21.85 37.23 -69.88
C GLU A 226 -23.05 38.15 -70.08
N ALA A 227 -23.82 38.42 -69.01
CA ALA A 227 -24.92 39.38 -69.01
C ALA A 227 -24.44 40.80 -69.32
N LEU A 228 -23.36 41.26 -68.67
CA LEU A 228 -22.74 42.57 -68.93
C LEU A 228 -22.22 42.69 -70.36
N LYS A 229 -21.64 41.63 -70.92
CA LYS A 229 -21.20 41.60 -72.34
C LYS A 229 -22.39 41.74 -73.30
N TRP A 230 -23.50 41.06 -73.01
CA TRP A 230 -24.73 41.17 -73.78
C TRP A 230 -25.33 42.57 -73.72
N GLU A 231 -25.42 43.15 -72.52
CA GLU A 231 -25.94 44.50 -72.31
C GLU A 231 -25.08 45.56 -73.01
N THR A 232 -23.75 45.46 -72.87
CA THR A 232 -22.80 46.37 -73.53
C THR A 232 -22.95 46.32 -75.05
N THR A 233 -23.09 45.12 -75.62
CA THR A 233 -23.26 44.93 -77.06
C THR A 233 -24.59 45.52 -77.55
N ARG A 234 -25.67 45.31 -76.79
CA ARG A 234 -26.97 45.92 -77.09
C ARG A 234 -26.90 47.45 -77.07
N MET A 235 -26.28 48.04 -76.05
CA MET A 235 -26.13 49.50 -75.96
C MET A 235 -25.24 50.05 -77.08
N ALA A 236 -24.16 49.36 -77.44
CA ALA A 236 -23.31 49.75 -78.56
C ALA A 236 -24.08 49.72 -79.90
N LEU A 237 -24.87 48.68 -80.16
CA LEU A 237 -25.72 48.58 -81.35
C LEU A 237 -26.75 49.71 -81.42
N LEU A 238 -27.43 50.01 -80.30
CA LEU A 238 -28.35 51.15 -80.22
C LEU A 238 -27.64 52.49 -80.46
N GLY A 239 -26.42 52.65 -79.95
CA GLY A 239 -25.58 53.83 -80.20
C GLY A 239 -25.25 54.01 -81.68
N ILE A 240 -24.82 52.94 -82.36
CA ILE A 240 -24.53 52.94 -83.80
C ILE A 240 -25.78 53.27 -84.61
N PHE A 241 -26.91 52.63 -84.28
CA PHE A 241 -28.20 52.90 -84.92
C PHE A 241 -28.65 54.35 -84.72
N GLY A 242 -28.54 54.88 -83.49
CA GLY A 242 -28.83 56.27 -83.18
C GLY A 242 -27.96 57.25 -83.97
N LEU A 243 -26.66 56.96 -84.11
CA LEU A 243 -25.74 57.78 -84.90
C LEU A 243 -26.14 57.77 -86.39
N ALA A 244 -26.48 56.60 -86.95
CA ALA A 244 -26.95 56.48 -88.33
C ALA A 244 -28.25 57.27 -88.58
N VAL A 245 -29.22 57.19 -87.67
CA VAL A 245 -30.48 57.96 -87.75
C VAL A 245 -30.22 59.46 -87.66
N CYS A 246 -29.35 59.91 -86.74
CA CYS A 246 -28.95 61.31 -86.65
C CYS A 246 -28.27 61.81 -87.91
N ALA A 247 -27.36 61.02 -88.50
CA ALA A 247 -26.67 61.38 -89.75
C ALA A 247 -27.66 61.53 -90.91
N LEU A 248 -28.61 60.59 -91.05
CA LEU A 248 -29.69 60.70 -92.04
C LEU A 248 -30.59 61.91 -91.77
N GLY A 249 -30.95 62.17 -90.51
CA GLY A 249 -31.73 63.35 -90.13
C GLY A 249 -31.06 64.67 -90.51
N ILE A 250 -29.75 64.79 -90.27
CA ILE A 250 -28.96 65.95 -90.69
C ILE A 250 -28.94 66.06 -92.22
N MET A 251 -28.73 64.95 -92.93
CA MET A 251 -28.75 64.91 -94.39
C MET A 251 -30.12 65.31 -94.98
N PHE A 252 -31.22 64.83 -94.41
CA PHE A 252 -32.57 65.23 -94.82
C PHE A 252 -32.83 66.70 -94.50
N PHE A 253 -32.41 67.19 -93.34
CA PHE A 253 -32.56 68.60 -92.98
C PHE A 253 -31.76 69.52 -93.91
N THR A 254 -30.52 69.16 -94.24
CA THR A 254 -29.70 69.93 -95.19
C THR A 254 -30.25 69.85 -96.61
N THR A 255 -30.76 68.69 -97.04
CA THR A 255 -31.42 68.52 -98.35
C THR A 255 -32.71 69.34 -98.44
N ASN A 256 -33.54 69.34 -97.39
CA ASN A 256 -34.76 70.14 -97.33
C ASN A 256 -34.46 71.65 -97.26
N LYS A 257 -33.40 72.06 -96.57
CA LYS A 257 -32.94 73.46 -96.56
C LYS A 257 -32.43 73.87 -97.95
N LYS A 258 -31.61 73.03 -98.60
CA LYS A 258 -31.12 73.26 -99.96
C LYS A 258 -32.26 73.28 -100.99
N SER A 259 -33.28 72.43 -100.85
CA SER A 259 -34.48 72.44 -101.69
C SER A 259 -35.33 73.71 -101.48
N LYS A 260 -35.41 74.23 -100.25
CA LYS A 260 -36.03 75.54 -99.97
C LYS A 260 -35.22 76.71 -100.53
N GLU A 261 -33.90 76.69 -100.44
CA GLU A 261 -33.02 77.72 -101.04
C GLU A 261 -33.13 77.71 -102.57
N ILE A 262 -33.06 76.55 -103.23
CA ILE A 262 -33.23 76.41 -104.69
C ILE A 262 -34.65 76.83 -105.13
N SER A 263 -35.69 76.48 -104.36
CA SER A 263 -37.06 76.93 -104.67
C SER A 263 -37.22 78.44 -104.50
N SER A 264 -36.53 79.05 -103.53
CA SER A 264 -36.53 80.50 -103.33
C SER A 264 -35.74 81.25 -104.43
N GLU A 265 -34.62 80.71 -104.91
CA GLU A 265 -33.86 81.23 -106.06
C GLU A 265 -34.65 81.10 -107.37
N ILE A 266 -35.35 79.98 -107.61
CA ILE A 266 -36.21 79.80 -108.79
C ILE A 266 -37.41 80.76 -108.75
N SER A 267 -37.98 81.05 -107.57
CA SER A 267 -39.03 82.07 -107.43
C SER A 267 -38.51 83.52 -107.51
N ALA A 268 -37.24 83.78 -107.17
CA ALA A 268 -36.59 85.07 -107.34
C ALA A 268 -36.21 85.34 -108.81
N SER A 269 -35.80 84.32 -109.56
CA SER A 269 -35.51 84.41 -110.99
C SER A 269 -36.77 84.59 -111.86
N LYS A 270 -37.98 84.33 -111.33
CA LYS A 270 -39.26 84.50 -112.06
C LYS A 270 -39.88 85.89 -111.92
N ASN A 271 -39.30 86.77 -111.09
CA ASN A 271 -39.80 88.14 -110.81
C ASN A 271 -38.82 89.25 -111.25
N GLY A 272 -37.88 88.95 -112.14
CA GLY A 272 -36.84 89.89 -112.56
C GLY A 272 -36.45 89.75 -114.03
N GLU A 273 -37.41 89.89 -114.93
CA GLU A 273 -37.13 90.20 -116.34
C GLU A 273 -38.11 91.29 -116.80
N PRO A 274 -37.67 92.55 -116.98
CA PRO A 274 -38.37 93.49 -117.84
C PRO A 274 -37.76 93.44 -119.24
N ASN A 275 -38.66 93.25 -120.21
CA ASN A 275 -38.56 93.61 -121.62
C ASN A 275 -37.38 94.52 -121.98
N SER A 276 -36.49 94.05 -122.86
CA SER A 276 -36.04 94.70 -124.10
C SER A 276 -35.02 93.82 -124.81
#